data_AF-A0A7S0V381-F1
#
_entry.id   AF-A0A7S0V381-F1
#
_cell.length_a   1.000
_cell.length_b   1.000
_cell.length_c   1.000
_cell.angle_alpha   90.00
_cell.angle_beta   90.00
_cell.angle_gamma   90.00
#
_symmetry.space_group_name_H-M   'P 1'
#
loop_
_entity.id
_entity.type
_entity.pdbx_description
1 polymer ?
#
loop_
_entity_poly.entity_id
_entity_poly.type
_entity_poly.pdbx_seq_one_letter_code
_entity_poly.pdbx_strand_id
1 'polypeptide(L)'
;PGGKLYLSVPDFPTLCWLYLNPANTMNGRFRILQLMMGSQETRHSVARSGYDVQFLGYHLNEAGFAEFERVPEFRLFQDESARTVSDTFLSLNVIAHKSRASVSL
;
A
#
# COMPACT_ATOMS: atom_id res chain seq x y z
N PRO A 1 6.81 22.00 -6.63
CA PRO A 1 6.49 22.08 -5.18
C PRO A 1 4.97 22.05 -4.97
N GLY A 2 4.46 21.45 -3.89
CA GLY A 2 3.01 21.37 -3.63
C GLY A 2 2.24 20.26 -4.36
N GLY A 3 2.92 19.24 -4.87
CA GLY A 3 2.28 18.08 -5.52
C GLY A 3 1.74 17.07 -4.51
N LYS A 4 0.81 16.22 -4.96
CA LYS A 4 0.30 15.06 -4.23
C LYS A 4 0.77 13.76 -4.89
N LEU A 5 1.18 12.79 -4.08
CA LEU A 5 1.49 11.43 -4.50
C LEU A 5 0.41 10.50 -3.94
N TYR A 6 -0.27 9.77 -4.82
CA TYR A 6 -1.19 8.69 -4.45
C TYR A 6 -0.43 7.37 -4.62
N LEU A 7 -0.20 6.66 -3.53
CA LEU A 7 0.66 5.48 -3.51
C LEU A 7 -0.06 4.29 -2.84
N SER A 8 -0.15 3.19 -3.59
CA SER A 8 -0.70 1.92 -3.14
C SER A 8 0.40 0.87 -3.14
N VAL A 9 0.56 0.18 -2.02
CA VAL A 9 1.47 -0.97 -1.85
C VAL A 9 0.76 -2.03 -1.01
N PRO A 10 1.17 -3.31 -1.06
CA PRO A 10 0.66 -4.33 -0.12
C PRO A 10 0.81 -3.88 1.34
N ASP A 11 -0.27 -3.97 2.13
CA ASP A 11 -0.24 -3.73 3.58
C ASP A 11 0.28 -5.00 4.26
N PHE A 12 1.58 -5.04 4.55
CA PHE A 12 2.22 -6.24 5.10
C PHE A 12 1.67 -6.65 6.47
N PRO A 13 1.45 -5.74 7.45
CA PRO A 13 0.79 -6.12 8.70
C PRO A 13 -0.55 -6.81 8.48
N THR A 14 -1.40 -6.26 7.61
CA THR A 14 -2.73 -6.81 7.31
C THR A 14 -2.63 -8.16 6.61
N LEU A 15 -1.76 -8.29 5.61
CA LEU A 15 -1.55 -9.53 4.88
C LEU A 15 -0.94 -10.62 5.76
N CYS A 16 0.01 -10.29 6.64
CA CYS A 16 0.57 -11.21 7.62
C CYS A 16 -0.50 -11.68 8.61
N TRP A 17 -1.34 -10.78 9.12
CA TRP A 17 -2.46 -11.15 10.00
C TRP A 17 -3.44 -12.10 9.30
N LEU A 18 -3.81 -11.80 8.06
CA LEU A 18 -4.64 -12.69 7.25
C LEU A 18 -3.95 -14.04 7.02
N TYR A 19 -2.66 -14.06 6.68
CA TYR A 19 -1.91 -15.29 6.42
C TYR A 19 -1.87 -16.21 7.64
N LEU A 20 -1.73 -15.63 8.83
CA LEU A 20 -1.65 -16.33 10.11
C LEU A 20 -3.02 -16.73 10.67
N ASN A 21 -4.13 -16.21 10.12
CA ASN A 21 -5.46 -16.56 10.59
C ASN A 21 -5.72 -18.07 10.43
N PRO A 22 -5.96 -18.82 11.53
CA PRO A 22 -6.11 -20.27 11.48
C PRO A 22 -7.36 -20.73 10.72
N ALA A 23 -8.34 -19.85 10.50
CA ALA A 23 -9.51 -20.15 9.69
C ALA A 23 -9.21 -20.19 8.17
N ASN A 24 -8.03 -19.75 7.74
CA ASN A 24 -7.69 -19.74 6.32
C ASN A 24 -7.32 -21.12 5.79
N THR A 25 -7.87 -21.44 4.63
CA THR A 25 -7.51 -22.65 3.88
C THR A 25 -6.09 -22.54 3.31
N MET A 26 -5.52 -23.67 2.88
CA MET A 26 -4.24 -23.66 2.14
C MET A 26 -4.31 -22.74 0.91
N ASN A 27 -5.39 -22.82 0.13
CA ASN A 27 -5.58 -21.97 -1.05
C ASN A 27 -5.70 -20.48 -0.68
N GLY A 28 -6.36 -20.15 0.43
CA GLY A 28 -6.43 -18.78 0.94
C GLY A 28 -5.05 -18.23 1.30
N ARG A 29 -4.24 -19.02 2.02
CA ARG A 29 -2.85 -18.67 2.36
C ARG A 29 -1.97 -18.51 1.12
N PHE A 30 -2.12 -19.38 0.13
CA PHE A 30 -1.40 -19.26 -1.14
C PHE A 30 -1.77 -17.96 -1.87
N ARG A 31 -3.06 -17.58 -1.89
CA ARG A 31 -3.48 -16.31 -2.49
C ARG A 31 -2.90 -15.10 -1.76
N ILE A 32 -2.81 -15.14 -0.43
CA ILE A 32 -2.17 -14.08 0.36
C ILE A 32 -0.67 -13.98 0.05
N LEU A 33 0.02 -15.11 -0.10
CA LEU A 33 1.43 -15.11 -0.54
C LEU A 33 1.59 -14.49 -1.93
N GLN A 34 0.68 -14.77 -2.88
CA GLN A 34 0.69 -14.12 -4.19
C GLN A 34 0.48 -12.60 -4.11
N LEU A 35 -0.32 -12.11 -3.14
CA LEU A 35 -0.48 -10.68 -2.91
C LEU A 35 0.80 -10.03 -2.35
N MET A 36 1.49 -10.74 -1.45
CA MET A 36 2.74 -10.25 -0.85
C MET A 36 3.92 -10.28 -1.82
N MET A 37 4.02 -11.33 -2.65
CA MET A 37 5.19 -11.61 -3.50
C MET A 37 4.96 -11.30 -4.99
N GLY A 38 3.72 -10.97 -5.37
CA GLY A 38 3.26 -10.92 -6.75
C GLY A 38 2.89 -12.31 -7.27
N SER A 39 1.88 -12.39 -8.14
CA SER A 39 1.47 -13.67 -8.75
C SER A 39 2.44 -14.15 -9.83
N GLN A 40 3.29 -13.26 -10.37
CA GLN A 40 4.22 -13.55 -11.48
C GLN A 40 3.53 -14.06 -12.77
N GLU A 41 2.21 -13.96 -12.87
CA GLU A 41 1.42 -14.39 -14.04
C GLU A 41 1.67 -13.49 -15.26
N THR A 42 2.02 -12.24 -15.01
CA THR A 42 2.40 -11.25 -16.02
C THR A 42 3.61 -10.45 -15.55
N ARG A 43 4.25 -9.74 -16.49
CA ARG A 43 5.35 -8.81 -16.15
C ARG A 43 4.94 -7.66 -15.20
N HIS A 44 3.64 -7.41 -15.05
CA HIS A 44 3.07 -6.34 -14.23
C HIS A 44 2.54 -6.84 -12.88
N SER A 45 2.39 -8.16 -12.70
CA SER A 45 1.93 -8.76 -11.45
C SER A 45 3.09 -9.11 -10.51
N VAL A 46 3.96 -8.13 -10.29
CA VAL A 46 5.12 -8.24 -9.40
C VAL A 46 4.93 -7.29 -8.23
N ALA A 47 4.83 -7.82 -7.01
CA ALA A 47 4.91 -7.00 -5.80
C ALA A 47 6.39 -6.87 -5.41
N ARG A 48 6.98 -5.69 -5.66
CA ARG A 48 8.40 -5.45 -5.39
C ARG A 48 8.67 -5.04 -3.94
N SER A 49 7.68 -4.47 -3.29
CA SER A 49 7.74 -4.00 -1.92
C SER A 49 6.34 -3.96 -1.33
N GLY A 50 6.26 -4.21 -0.04
CA GLY A 50 5.11 -3.90 0.80
C GLY A 50 5.62 -3.43 2.15
N TYR A 51 4.79 -2.66 2.86
CA TYR A 51 5.23 -1.91 4.02
C TYR A 51 4.15 -1.91 5.09
N ASP A 52 4.58 -1.61 6.32
CA ASP A 52 3.70 -0.94 7.27
C ASP A 52 3.73 0.58 7.06
N VAL A 53 2.83 1.29 7.73
CA VAL A 53 2.70 2.75 7.59
C VAL A 53 3.93 3.52 8.09
N GLN A 54 4.69 2.96 9.04
CA GLN A 54 5.86 3.63 9.61
C GLN A 54 7.05 3.59 8.65
N PHE A 55 7.37 2.42 8.08
CA PHE A 55 8.42 2.30 7.07
C PHE A 55 8.09 3.07 5.80
N LEU A 56 6.83 3.03 5.36
CA LEU A 56 6.41 3.84 4.23
C LEU A 56 6.57 5.34 4.52
N GLY A 57 6.14 5.77 5.71
CA GLY A 57 6.30 7.15 6.17
C GLY A 57 7.77 7.60 6.21
N TYR A 58 8.67 6.73 6.67
CA TYR A 58 10.12 6.99 6.66
C TYR A 58 10.63 7.24 5.24
N HIS A 59 10.29 6.37 4.28
CA HIS A 59 10.72 6.54 2.89
C HIS A 59 10.11 7.78 2.22
N LEU A 60 8.86 8.11 2.52
CA LEU A 60 8.22 9.32 2.04
C LEU A 60 8.91 10.58 2.57
N ASN A 61 9.30 10.57 3.85
CA ASN A 61 10.04 11.68 4.46
C ASN A 61 11.41 11.88 3.82
N GLU A 62 12.18 10.80 3.64
CA GLU A 62 13.48 10.83 2.94
C GLU A 62 13.35 11.34 1.48
N ALA A 63 12.21 11.09 0.83
CA ALA A 63 11.92 11.60 -0.52
C ALA A 63 11.42 13.07 -0.54
N GLY A 64 11.33 13.73 0.62
CA GLY A 64 10.93 15.13 0.77
C GLY A 64 9.42 15.38 0.79
N PHE A 65 8.62 14.37 1.13
CA PHE A 65 7.21 14.56 1.50
C PHE A 65 7.11 14.93 2.98
N ALA A 66 6.32 15.95 3.28
CA ALA A 66 6.24 16.50 4.64
C ALA A 66 5.10 15.87 5.45
N GLU A 67 4.00 15.53 4.79
CA GLU A 67 2.79 15.02 5.40
C GLU A 67 2.23 13.90 4.53
N PHE A 68 1.56 12.94 5.16
CA PHE A 68 0.82 11.91 4.46
C PHE A 68 -0.38 11.44 5.27
N GLU A 69 -1.42 11.00 4.57
CA GLU A 69 -2.62 10.40 5.15
C GLU A 69 -2.83 9.00 4.61
N ARG A 70 -3.16 8.04 5.48
CA ARG A 70 -3.64 6.73 5.07
C ARG A 70 -5.11 6.84 4.72
N VAL A 71 -5.50 6.32 3.56
CA VAL A 71 -6.90 6.25 3.12
C VAL A 71 -7.30 4.79 2.83
N PRO A 72 -8.59 4.43 2.88
CA PRO A 72 -9.02 3.08 2.50
C PRO A 72 -8.84 2.80 1.00
N GLU A 73 -9.15 3.78 0.16
CA GLU A 73 -9.10 3.70 -1.31
C GLU A 73 -8.96 5.11 -1.91
N PHE A 74 -8.53 5.20 -3.17
CA PHE A 74 -8.40 6.50 -3.86
C PHE A 74 -9.64 6.93 -4.65
N ARG A 75 -10.48 5.97 -5.08
CA ARG A 75 -11.62 6.21 -5.97
C ARG A 75 -11.25 6.93 -7.28
N LEU A 76 -10.04 6.68 -7.79
CA LEU A 76 -9.53 7.26 -9.04
C LEU A 76 -9.65 6.29 -10.21
N PHE A 77 -9.41 4.99 -9.97
CA PHE A 77 -9.42 3.95 -10.98
C PHE A 77 -10.05 2.66 -10.42
N GLN A 78 -10.47 1.77 -11.31
CA GLN A 78 -10.84 0.39 -10.94
C GLN A 78 -9.59 -0.49 -10.97
N ASP A 79 -8.79 -0.42 -9.91
CA ASP A 79 -7.53 -1.14 -9.77
C ASP A 79 -7.47 -1.96 -8.47
N GLU A 80 -6.33 -2.62 -8.25
CA GLU A 80 -6.12 -3.46 -7.06
C GLU A 80 -5.98 -2.64 -5.76
N SER A 81 -5.92 -1.30 -5.80
CA SER A 81 -5.75 -0.47 -4.60
C SER A 81 -6.97 -0.52 -3.67
N ALA A 82 -8.18 -0.75 -4.21
CA ALA A 82 -9.41 -0.83 -3.44
C ALA A 82 -9.81 -2.27 -3.07
N ARG A 83 -8.93 -3.25 -3.30
CA ARG A 83 -9.25 -4.66 -3.10
C ARG A 83 -9.44 -4.99 -1.62
N THR A 84 -10.48 -5.78 -1.32
CA THR A 84 -10.80 -6.25 0.02
C THR A 84 -10.92 -7.77 0.11
N VAL A 85 -10.75 -8.29 1.33
CA VAL A 85 -11.16 -9.65 1.74
C VAL A 85 -11.95 -9.49 3.03
N SER A 86 -13.20 -9.96 3.05
CA SER A 86 -14.09 -9.83 4.23
C SER A 86 -14.08 -8.40 4.81
N ASP A 87 -14.31 -7.42 3.93
CA ASP A 87 -14.31 -5.98 4.23
C ASP A 87 -12.97 -5.38 4.71
N THR A 88 -11.90 -6.17 4.71
CA THR A 88 -10.55 -5.73 5.05
C THR A 88 -9.80 -5.32 3.79
N PHE A 89 -9.38 -4.05 3.69
CA PHE A 89 -8.52 -3.57 2.60
C PHE A 89 -7.14 -4.22 2.65
N LEU A 90 -6.64 -4.67 1.50
CA LEU A 90 -5.37 -5.41 1.40
C LEU A 90 -4.17 -4.50 1.12
N SER A 91 -4.44 -3.29 0.65
CA SER A 91 -3.42 -2.31 0.29
C SER A 91 -3.28 -1.25 1.36
N LEU A 92 -2.03 -0.83 1.57
CA LEU A 92 -1.68 0.38 2.27
C LEU A 92 -1.74 1.52 1.26
N ASN A 93 -2.85 2.25 1.26
CA ASN A 93 -3.06 3.42 0.41
C ASN A 93 -2.73 4.69 1.18
N VAL A 94 -1.85 5.51 0.61
CA VAL A 94 -1.41 6.77 1.20
C VAL A 94 -1.48 7.90 0.19
N ILE A 95 -1.95 9.06 0.65
CA ILE A 95 -1.85 10.33 -0.07
C ILE A 95 -0.77 11.16 0.61
N ALA A 96 0.34 11.42 -0.07
CA ALA A 96 1.48 12.16 0.46
C ALA A 96 1.63 13.54 -0.20
N HIS A 97 2.04 14.53 0.58
CA HIS A 97 2.09 15.93 0.19
C HIS A 97 3.52 16.44 0.19
N LYS A 98 3.97 16.96 -0.97
CA LYS A 98 5.27 17.64 -1.05
C LYS A 98 5.12 19.06 -0.55
N SER A 99 5.95 19.45 0.42
CA SER A 99 5.92 20.81 0.96
C SER A 99 6.07 21.84 -0.17
N ARG A 100 5.33 22.95 -0.07
CA ARG A 100 5.64 24.14 -0.87
C ARG A 100 6.90 24.73 -0.29
N ALA A 101 7.90 25.00 -1.12
CA ALA A 101 9.04 25.77 -0.69
C ALA A 101 8.50 27.08 -0.10
N SER A 102 8.80 27.36 1.16
CA SER A 102 8.58 28.67 1.75
C SER A 102 9.43 29.65 0.95
N VAL A 103 8.78 30.56 0.22
CA VAL A 103 9.46 31.74 -0.30
C VAL A 103 9.81 32.57 0.92
N SER A 104 11.05 32.49 1.36
CA SER A 104 11.60 33.48 2.30
C SER A 104 11.62 34.81 1.54
N LEU A 105 10.74 35.73 1.96
CA LEU A 105 10.78 37.14 1.56
C LEU A 105 11.96 37.83 2.26
#